data_AF-A0A2T5JMS1-F1
#
_entry.id   AF-A0A2T5JMS1-F1
#
_cell.length_a   1.000
_cell.length_b   1.000
_cell.length_c   1.000
_cell.angle_alpha   90.00
_cell.angle_beta   90.00
_cell.angle_gamma   90.00
#
_symmetry.space_group_name_H-M   'P 1'
#
loop_
_entity.id
_entity.type
_entity.pdbx_description
1 polymer ?
#
loop_
_entity_poly.entity_id
_entity_poly.type
_entity_poly.pdbx_seq_one_letter_code
_entity_poly.pdbx_strand_id
1 'polypeptide(L)' 'MMERFFPNLKMEHVWQRDYANHGEGQLDITGYIVGFYSCVRLHSKLGYPTPAAYEREMAAIPPILVSEIT' A
#
# COMPACT_ATOMS: atom_id res chain seq x y z
N MET A 1 0.70 5.01 -11.91
CA MET A 1 1.40 3.75 -12.26
C MET A 1 1.91 3.12 -10.97
N MET A 2 1.36 1.99 -10.53
CA MET A 2 1.67 1.43 -9.20
C MET A 2 3.07 0.81 -9.10
N GLU A 3 3.73 1.06 -7.97
CA GLU A 3 4.93 0.33 -7.56
C GLU A 3 4.60 -1.13 -7.27
N ARG A 4 5.61 -2.01 -7.36
CA ARG A 4 5.44 -3.46 -7.22
C ARG A 4 5.28 -3.85 -5.75
N PHE A 5 4.04 -3.84 -5.24
CA PHE A 5 3.71 -4.21 -3.86
C PHE A 5 4.17 -5.63 -3.47
N PHE A 6 3.68 -6.65 -4.19
CA PHE A 6 3.91 -8.06 -3.80
C PHE A 6 5.38 -8.50 -3.83
N PRO A 7 6.20 -8.11 -4.82
CA PRO A 7 7.64 -8.43 -4.81
C PRO A 7 8.37 -7.78 -3.63
N ASN A 8 8.05 -6.53 -3.28
CA ASN A 8 8.66 -5.86 -2.13
C ASN A 8 8.21 -6.47 -0.80
N LEU A 9 6.91 -6.74 -0.63
CA LEU A 9 6.39 -7.44 0.55
C LEU A 9 7.11 -8.78 0.76
N LYS A 10 7.32 -9.53 -0.33
CA LYS A 10 8.05 -10.79 -0.27
C LYS A 10 9.50 -10.59 0.16
N MET A 11 10.21 -9.64 -0.43
CA MET A 11 11.63 -9.41 -0.16
C MET A 11 11.92 -8.76 1.21
N GLU A 12 11.07 -7.84 1.66
CA GLU A 12 11.29 -7.03 2.88
C GLU A 12 10.76 -7.71 4.14
N HIS A 13 9.72 -8.55 4.04
CA HIS A 13 9.01 -9.05 5.23
C HIS A 13 8.78 -10.57 5.26
N VAL A 14 8.48 -11.19 4.12
CA VAL A 14 8.13 -12.62 4.08
C VAL A 14 9.37 -13.50 3.89
N TRP A 15 10.40 -13.02 3.21
CA TRP A 15 11.62 -13.78 2.97
C TRP A 15 12.39 -13.94 4.29
N GLN A 16 12.43 -15.18 4.81
CA GLN A 16 12.94 -15.63 6.12
C GLN A 16 11.94 -15.76 7.29
N ARG A 17 10.63 -15.55 7.08
CA ARG A 17 9.63 -15.87 8.11
C ARG A 17 8.95 -17.21 7.86
N ASP A 18 9.08 -18.11 8.84
CA ASP A 18 8.26 -19.31 8.94
C ASP A 18 7.04 -19.01 9.82
N TYR A 19 5.85 -19.03 9.21
CA TYR A 19 4.59 -18.89 9.94
C TYR A 19 4.15 -20.26 10.45
N ALA A 20 3.83 -20.38 11.74
CA ALA A 20 3.38 -21.65 12.29
C ALA A 20 1.96 -22.01 11.82
N ASN A 21 1.16 -20.99 11.48
CA ASN A 21 -0.19 -21.15 10.98
C ASN A 21 -0.61 -20.00 10.06
N HIS A 22 -1.69 -20.20 9.31
CA HIS A 22 -2.23 -19.19 8.40
C HIS A 22 -2.67 -17.89 9.12
N GLY A 23 -3.14 -18.00 10.36
CA GLY A 23 -3.58 -16.85 11.15
C GLY A 23 -2.45 -15.88 11.48
N GLU A 24 -1.27 -16.41 11.82
CA GLU A 24 -0.06 -15.60 12.03
C GLU A 24 0.38 -14.89 10.76
N GLY A 25 0.38 -15.58 9.62
CA GLY A 25 0.69 -14.95 8.33
C GLY A 25 -0.29 -13.81 7.99
N GLN A 26 -1.58 -14.02 8.27
CA GLN A 26 -2.59 -12.99 8.03
C GLN A 26 -2.42 -11.78 8.95
N LEU A 27 -2.14 -11.99 10.24
CA LEU A 27 -1.89 -10.90 11.20
C LEU A 27 -0.63 -10.12 10.84
N ASP A 28 0.44 -10.82 10.46
CA ASP A 28 1.71 -10.20 10.11
C ASP A 28 1.60 -9.34 8.84
N ILE A 29 0.98 -9.87 7.79
CA ILE A 29 0.71 -9.13 6.55
C ILE A 29 -0.19 -7.93 6.83
N THR A 30 -1.23 -8.10 7.65
CA THR A 30 -2.14 -7.00 8.01
C THR A 30 -1.42 -5.91 8.80
N GLY A 31 -0.59 -6.29 9.77
CA GLY A 31 0.24 -5.36 10.55
C GLY A 31 1.23 -4.60 9.67
N TYR A 32 1.86 -5.29 8.72
CA TYR A 32 2.74 -4.66 7.74
C TYR A 32 1.99 -3.65 6.86
N ILE A 33 0.81 -4.01 6.34
CA ILE A 33 0.02 -3.11 5.47
C ILE A 33 -0.41 -1.85 6.23
N VAL A 34 -1.04 -2.02 7.40
CA VAL A 34 -1.63 -0.90 8.15
C VAL A 34 -0.56 -0.06 8.85
N GLY A 35 0.44 -0.72 9.46
CA GLY A 35 1.44 -0.05 10.29
C GLY A 35 2.59 0.55 9.50
N PHE A 36 3.05 -0.11 8.43
CA PHE A 36 4.28 0.27 7.74
C PHE A 36 4.01 0.75 6.30
N TYR A 37 3.31 -0.04 5.50
CA TYR A 37 3.14 0.24 4.07
C TYR A 37 2.35 1.53 3.82
N SER A 38 1.21 1.71 4.48
CA SER A 38 0.34 2.88 4.26
C SER A 38 0.91 4.17 4.87
N CYS A 39 1.60 4.07 6.00
CA CYS A 39 1.96 5.20 6.85
C CYS A 39 3.42 5.66 6.71
N VAL A 40 4.35 4.74 6.42
CA VAL A 40 5.80 5.01 6.51
C VAL A 40 6.48 4.88 5.16
N ARG A 41 5.98 4.01 4.27
CA ARG A 41 6.66 3.71 3.01
C ARG A 41 6.58 4.89 2.05
N LEU A 42 7.73 5.50 1.76
CA LEU A 42 7.84 6.61 0.82
C LEU A 42 7.83 6.07 -0.61
N HIS A 43 6.92 6.58 -1.44
CA HIS A 43 6.77 6.13 -2.81
C HIS A 43 7.64 6.98 -3.74
N SER A 44 8.80 6.45 -4.15
CA SER A 44 9.74 7.14 -5.05
C SER A 44 9.08 7.58 -6.38
N LYS A 45 8.08 6.83 -6.83
CA LYS A 45 7.35 7.08 -8.09
C LYS A 45 6.26 8.16 -8.00
N LEU A 46 5.81 8.50 -6.79
CA LEU A 46 4.83 9.57 -6.55
C LEU A 46 5.48 10.88 -6.08
N GLY A 47 6.82 10.96 -6.07
CA GLY A 47 7.54 12.12 -5.58
C GLY A 47 7.82 12.10 -4.07
N TYR A 48 7.94 10.91 -3.47
CA TYR A 48 8.15 10.64 -2.04
C TYR A 48 6.96 10.83 -1.06
N PRO A 49 5.68 11.07 -1.43
CA PRO A 49 4.62 11.01 -0.46
C PRO A 49 4.32 9.55 -0.07
N THR A 50 3.88 9.35 1.18
CA THR A 50 3.32 8.07 1.64
C THR A 50 1.99 7.78 0.94
N PRO A 51 1.60 6.52 0.69
CA PRO A 51 0.33 6.17 0.08
C PRO A 51 -0.89 6.83 0.74
N ALA A 52 -0.94 6.88 2.09
CA ALA A 52 -2.03 7.55 2.81
C ALA A 52 -2.06 9.08 2.59
N ALA A 53 -0.90 9.71 2.40
CA ALA A 53 -0.83 11.13 2.06
C ALA A 53 -1.30 11.38 0.62
N TYR A 54 -0.91 10.51 -0.31
CA TYR A 54 -1.37 10.57 -1.70
C TYR A 54 -2.89 10.36 -1.81
N GLU A 55 -3.47 9.39 -1.11
CA GLU A 55 -4.92 9.18 -1.07
C GLU A 55 -5.65 10.39 -0.47
N ARG A 56 -5.12 11.02 0.58
CA ARG A 56 -5.70 12.23 1.18
C ARG A 56 -5.66 13.41 0.20
N GLU A 57 -4.58 13.55 -0.55
CA GLU A 57 -4.44 14.59 -1.58
C GLU A 57 -5.38 14.33 -2.76
N MET A 58 -5.53 13.07 -3.20
CA MET A 58 -6.50 12.68 -4.23
C MET A 58 -7.95 12.79 -3.77
N ALA A 59 -8.25 12.53 -2.49
CA ALA A 59 -9.60 12.71 -1.94
C ALA A 59 -10.00 14.19 -1.81
N ALA A 60 -9.01 15.09 -1.73
CA ALA A 60 -9.23 16.54 -1.77
C ALA A 60 -9.45 17.07 -3.21
N ILE A 61 -9.12 16.27 -4.23
CA ILE A 61 -9.46 16.57 -5.61
C ILE A 61 -10.92 16.15 -5.82
N PRO A 62 -11.85 17.08 -6.14
CA PRO A 62 -13.22 16.71 -6.41
C PRO A 62 -13.24 15.67 -7.53
N PRO A 63 -14.07 14.61 -7.43
CA PRO A 63 -14.12 13.58 -8.44
C PRO A 63 -14.34 14.24 -9.80
N ILE A 64 -13.46 13.94 -10.75
CA ILE A 64 -13.62 14.39 -12.13
C ILE A 64 -15.00 13.89 -12.55
N LEU A 65 -15.90 14.83 -12.85
CA LEU A 65 -17.22 14.52 -13.38
C LEU A 65 -17.00 13.74 -14.68
N VAL A 66 -17.07 12.42 -14.60
CA VAL A 66 -17.17 11.57 -15.77
C VAL A 66 -18.55 11.87 -16.32
N SER A 67 -18.63 12.76 -17.31
CA SER A 67 -19.84 12.92 -18.09
C SER A 67 -20.17 11.55 -18.67
N GLU A 68 -21.24 10.96 -18.18
CA GLU A 68 -21.86 9.78 -18.79
C GLU A 68 -22.25 10.20 -20.22
N ILE A 69 -21.50 9.69 -21.20
CA ILE A 69 -21.76 9.96 -22.61
C ILE A 69 -22.91 9.04 -23.01
N THR A 70 -24.07 9.65 -23.27
CA THR A 70 -25.31 9.01 -23.77
C THR A 70 -25.10 8.29 -25.10
#